data_AF-A0AAD9PYS1-F1
#
_entry.id   AF-A0AAD9PYS1-F1
#
_cell.length_a   1.000
_cell.length_b   1.000
_cell.length_c   1.000
_cell.angle_alpha   90.00
_cell.angle_beta   90.00
_cell.angle_gamma   90.00
#
_symmetry.space_group_name_H-M   'P 1'
#
loop_
_entity.id
_entity.type
_entity.pdbx_description
1 polymer ?
#
loop_
_entity_poly.entity_id
_entity_poly.type
_entity_poly.pdbx_seq_one_letter_code
_entity_poly.pdbx_strand_id
1 'polypeptide(L)'
;GDSVVVPSDSGSVVNSSDGDSVVTTVDAVSVVTFSDGDLVVVSSDGDSVVNSSDADLVVTSSDGDSVVTSSGGDSVVTTSKGDSVVTFSDGDSVATILYGNSVSTFSDGDSVIASSRTDTLEVPLAADSVATSSDGESVATILDGDSVATILDGNSVSTFSDGDSVVASSRTDTLGVPLAADSVATSSSNGESVATFLDGDSVATPSAGDLVVTTSKGDSVVTFSDGDSVATILDGDSAATILDGNSVSTFSDGDSVVASSRTDTFGVPLAADSVATSSD
;
A
#
# COMPACT_ATOMS: atom_id res chain seq x y z
N GLY A 1 10.53 -20.38 31.06
CA GLY A 1 9.62 -20.42 32.23
C GLY A 1 9.31 -19.00 32.61
N ASP A 2 8.05 -18.69 32.90
CA ASP A 2 7.49 -17.34 32.74
C ASP A 2 8.25 -16.24 33.48
N SER A 3 8.43 -15.09 32.84
CA SER A 3 9.29 -14.02 33.34
C SER A 3 8.68 -12.63 33.15
N VAL A 4 8.90 -11.74 34.13
CA VAL A 4 8.54 -10.32 34.03
C VAL A 4 9.79 -9.48 34.31
N VAL A 5 10.21 -8.68 33.33
CA VAL A 5 11.40 -7.83 33.41
C VAL A 5 11.00 -6.37 33.33
N VAL A 6 11.33 -5.59 34.37
CA VAL A 6 11.07 -4.15 34.43
C VAL A 6 12.36 -3.40 34.81
N PRO A 7 13.21 -3.05 33.84
CA PRO A 7 14.38 -2.21 34.05
C PRO A 7 13.93 -0.74 34.18
N SER A 8 14.62 0.03 35.02
CA SER A 8 14.44 1.48 35.12
C SER A 8 15.81 2.14 34.99
N ASP A 9 15.92 3.16 34.14
CA ASP A 9 17.05 4.11 34.02
C ASP A 9 18.40 3.55 33.51
N SER A 10 18.45 2.28 33.10
CA SER A 10 19.62 1.69 32.45
C SER A 10 19.17 0.76 31.33
N GLY A 11 19.88 0.77 30.20
CA GLY A 11 19.56 -0.12 29.08
C GLY A 11 19.47 -1.59 29.50
N SER A 12 18.58 -2.33 28.87
CA SER A 12 18.27 -3.71 29.24
C SER A 12 18.51 -4.68 28.10
N VAL A 13 19.05 -5.85 28.43
CA VAL A 13 19.17 -6.98 27.50
C VAL A 13 18.44 -8.16 28.12
N VAL A 14 17.37 -8.59 27.48
CA VAL A 14 16.56 -9.74 27.90
C VAL A 14 16.72 -10.84 26.85
N ASN A 15 17.13 -12.03 27.30
CA ASN A 15 17.17 -13.21 26.46
C ASN A 15 16.42 -14.34 27.17
N SER A 16 15.39 -14.88 26.53
CA SER A 16 14.66 -16.04 27.03
C SER A 16 14.44 -17.03 25.90
N SER A 17 14.52 -18.31 26.22
CA SER A 17 14.42 -19.40 25.24
C SER A 17 13.12 -20.18 25.33
N ASP A 18 12.32 -19.98 26.37
CA ASP A 18 11.04 -20.66 26.57
C ASP A 18 10.07 -19.90 27.51
N GLY A 19 8.77 -20.01 27.23
CA GLY A 19 7.67 -19.62 28.11
C GLY A 19 7.43 -18.11 28.24
N ASP A 20 6.21 -17.75 28.60
CA ASP A 20 5.68 -16.40 28.38
C ASP A 20 6.48 -15.31 29.11
N SER A 21 6.71 -14.19 28.43
CA SER A 21 7.52 -13.11 28.97
C SER A 21 6.90 -11.74 28.74
N VAL A 22 7.00 -10.89 29.77
CA VAL A 22 6.63 -9.48 29.68
C VAL A 22 7.84 -8.61 30.00
N VAL A 23 8.25 -7.79 29.04
CA VAL A 23 9.34 -6.82 29.18
C VAL A 23 8.76 -5.42 29.13
N THR A 24 8.99 -4.62 30.17
CA THR A 24 8.54 -3.23 30.21
C THR A 24 9.73 -2.33 30.50
N THR A 25 10.01 -1.40 29.60
CA THR A 25 11.17 -0.50 29.68
C THR A 25 10.72 0.96 29.60
N VAL A 26 11.32 1.80 30.42
CA VAL A 26 11.04 3.23 30.51
C VAL A 26 12.36 3.99 30.49
N ASP A 27 12.44 5.04 29.67
CA ASP A 27 13.59 5.94 29.54
C ASP A 27 14.93 5.24 29.20
N ALA A 28 14.90 4.12 28.47
CA ALA A 28 16.08 3.29 28.24
C ALA A 28 16.04 2.47 26.93
N VAL A 29 17.23 2.22 26.37
CA VAL A 29 17.40 1.34 25.22
C VAL A 29 17.23 -0.12 25.62
N SER A 30 16.43 -0.86 24.86
CA SER A 30 16.05 -2.22 25.21
C SER A 30 16.31 -3.18 24.06
N VAL A 31 16.98 -4.29 24.36
CA VAL A 31 17.22 -5.38 23.40
C VAL A 31 16.59 -6.65 23.96
N VAL A 32 15.60 -7.18 23.24
CA VAL A 32 14.89 -8.39 23.63
C VAL A 32 15.09 -9.45 22.56
N THR A 33 15.50 -10.64 22.96
CA THR A 33 15.57 -11.82 22.09
C THR A 33 14.78 -12.96 22.71
N PHE A 34 13.92 -13.58 21.92
CA PHE A 34 12.96 -14.56 22.38
C PHE A 34 12.71 -15.63 21.30
N SER A 35 12.47 -16.88 21.70
CA SER A 35 12.46 -18.00 20.73
C SER A 35 11.32 -19.01 20.86
N ASP A 36 10.46 -18.94 21.88
CA ASP A 36 9.29 -19.82 22.02
C ASP A 36 8.36 -19.33 23.16
N GLY A 37 7.04 -19.41 22.96
CA GLY A 37 5.99 -18.88 23.86
C GLY A 37 5.52 -17.48 23.48
N ASP A 38 4.84 -16.79 24.40
CA ASP A 38 4.29 -15.46 24.10
C ASP A 38 5.20 -14.33 24.64
N LEU A 39 5.50 -13.32 23.83
CA LEU A 39 6.29 -12.15 24.24
C LEU A 39 5.49 -10.85 24.14
N VAL A 40 5.46 -10.11 25.26
CA VAL A 40 4.96 -8.74 25.29
C VAL A 40 6.09 -7.77 25.63
N VAL A 41 6.35 -6.80 24.75
CA VAL A 41 7.32 -5.72 24.97
C VAL A 41 6.60 -4.38 24.98
N VAL A 42 6.80 -3.61 26.05
CA VAL A 42 6.27 -2.24 26.18
C VAL A 42 7.42 -1.28 26.43
N SER A 43 7.63 -0.33 25.52
CA SER A 43 8.58 0.77 25.65
C SER A 43 7.83 2.11 25.69
N SER A 44 8.10 2.92 26.72
CA SER A 44 7.46 4.25 26.85
C SER A 44 8.32 5.37 26.29
N ASP A 45 9.64 5.33 26.51
CA ASP A 45 10.56 6.39 26.10
C ASP A 45 11.94 5.77 25.86
N GLY A 46 12.33 5.59 24.59
CA GLY A 46 13.65 5.07 24.22
C GLY A 46 13.61 3.94 23.21
N ASP A 47 14.76 3.76 22.54
CA ASP A 47 14.85 2.86 21.39
C ASP A 47 14.70 1.39 21.78
N SER A 48 14.01 0.62 20.95
CA SER A 48 13.77 -0.80 21.20
C SER A 48 14.16 -1.66 20.01
N VAL A 49 14.87 -2.74 20.29
CA VAL A 49 15.17 -3.81 19.34
C VAL A 49 14.59 -5.10 19.86
N VAL A 50 13.62 -5.66 19.14
CA VAL A 50 12.95 -6.92 19.50
C VAL A 50 13.16 -7.93 18.40
N ASN A 51 13.68 -9.09 18.75
CA ASN A 51 13.82 -10.23 17.86
C ASN A 51 13.08 -11.44 18.47
N SER A 52 12.09 -11.95 17.74
CA SER A 52 11.28 -13.10 18.13
C SER A 52 11.35 -14.18 17.06
N SER A 53 11.39 -15.44 17.48
CA SER A 53 11.32 -16.62 16.60
C SER A 53 10.30 -17.59 17.17
N ASP A 54 9.43 -18.17 16.33
CA ASP A 54 8.44 -19.19 16.69
C ASP A 54 7.55 -18.81 17.89
N ALA A 55 7.20 -17.53 18.01
CA ALA A 55 6.57 -16.97 19.21
C ALA A 55 5.60 -15.84 18.85
N ASP A 56 4.43 -15.84 19.49
CA ASP A 56 3.46 -14.75 19.33
C ASP A 56 4.02 -13.49 19.98
N LEU A 57 3.98 -12.37 19.24
CA LEU A 57 4.68 -11.14 19.60
C LEU A 57 3.73 -9.94 19.70
N VAL A 58 3.78 -9.23 20.82
CA VAL A 58 3.13 -7.93 20.96
C VAL A 58 4.16 -6.88 21.36
N VAL A 59 4.40 -5.89 20.50
CA VAL A 59 5.28 -4.75 20.79
C VAL A 59 4.48 -3.45 20.79
N THR A 60 4.61 -2.68 21.85
CA THR A 60 4.09 -1.31 21.92
C THR A 60 5.22 -0.34 22.23
N SER A 61 5.50 0.58 21.32
CA SER A 61 6.45 1.69 21.51
C SER A 61 5.72 3.02 21.46
N SER A 62 5.86 3.82 22.52
CA SER A 62 5.21 5.14 22.60
C SER A 62 6.07 6.25 22.01
N ASP A 63 7.36 6.29 22.35
CA ASP A 63 8.32 7.28 21.87
C ASP A 63 9.73 6.64 21.73
N GLY A 64 10.41 6.92 20.62
CA GLY A 64 11.75 6.40 20.30
C GLY A 64 11.74 5.47 19.09
N ASP A 65 12.92 5.17 18.55
CA ASP A 65 13.03 4.36 17.34
C ASP A 65 12.82 2.87 17.67
N SER A 66 12.13 2.14 16.79
CA SER A 66 11.82 0.73 17.01
C SER A 66 12.26 -0.13 15.84
N VAL A 67 12.96 -1.23 16.16
CA VAL A 67 13.25 -2.30 15.21
C VAL A 67 12.65 -3.58 15.74
N VAL A 68 11.66 -4.12 15.02
CA VAL A 68 11.02 -5.37 15.35
C VAL A 68 11.25 -6.37 14.23
N THR A 69 11.75 -7.54 14.60
CA THR A 69 11.85 -8.70 13.71
C THR A 69 11.15 -9.86 14.38
N SER A 70 10.14 -10.42 13.71
CA SER A 70 9.50 -11.67 14.13
C SER A 70 9.57 -12.67 12.99
N SER A 71 9.87 -13.93 13.32
CA SER A 71 9.75 -15.03 12.37
C SER A 71 8.96 -16.18 12.96
N GLY A 72 7.82 -16.52 12.38
CA GLY A 72 6.87 -17.50 12.94
C GLY A 72 6.07 -16.96 14.13
N GLY A 73 4.86 -17.49 14.34
CA GLY A 73 3.89 -16.95 15.29
C GLY A 73 3.23 -15.66 14.80
N ASP A 74 2.14 -15.26 15.44
CA ASP A 74 1.39 -14.06 15.04
C ASP A 74 1.98 -12.82 15.71
N SER A 75 2.00 -11.68 15.00
CA SER A 75 2.70 -10.49 15.48
C SER A 75 1.85 -9.21 15.41
N VAL A 76 1.88 -8.42 16.49
CA VAL A 76 1.23 -7.11 16.57
C VAL A 76 2.23 -6.06 17.04
N VAL A 77 2.51 -5.07 16.19
CA VAL A 77 3.42 -3.95 16.50
C VAL A 77 2.66 -2.64 16.41
N THR A 78 2.76 -1.83 17.46
CA THR A 78 2.24 -0.47 17.49
C THR A 78 3.37 0.49 17.85
N THR A 79 3.70 1.41 16.94
CA THR A 79 4.62 2.52 17.21
C THR A 79 3.91 3.86 17.08
N SER A 80 3.95 4.64 18.16
CA SER A 80 3.29 5.95 18.19
C SER A 80 4.18 7.06 17.65
N LYS A 81 5.43 7.23 18.11
CA LYS A 81 6.37 8.20 17.53
C LYS A 81 7.79 7.65 17.44
N GLY A 82 8.47 8.02 16.37
CA GLY A 82 9.85 7.61 16.09
C GLY A 82 9.93 6.83 14.79
N ASP A 83 11.14 6.60 14.31
CA ASP A 83 11.32 5.81 13.10
C ASP A 83 11.13 4.33 13.43
N SER A 84 10.45 3.59 12.55
CA SER A 84 10.15 2.17 12.75
C SER A 84 10.61 1.31 11.59
N VAL A 85 11.26 0.20 11.92
CA VAL A 85 11.54 -0.89 10.98
C VAL A 85 10.87 -2.15 11.51
N VAL A 86 9.93 -2.68 10.75
CA VAL A 86 9.19 -3.88 11.14
C VAL A 86 9.36 -4.93 10.06
N THR A 87 9.84 -6.11 10.45
CA THR A 87 10.02 -7.24 9.55
C THR A 87 9.35 -8.45 10.13
N PHE A 88 8.41 -9.02 9.37
CA PHE A 88 7.76 -10.27 9.72
C PHE A 88 7.98 -11.30 8.62
N SER A 89 8.24 -12.53 9.03
CA SER A 89 8.44 -13.67 8.14
C SER A 89 7.65 -14.83 8.72
N ASP A 90 6.61 -15.27 8.01
CA ASP A 90 5.63 -16.26 8.48
C ASP A 90 4.69 -15.76 9.60
N GLY A 91 3.43 -16.22 9.58
CA GLY A 91 2.40 -15.88 10.57
C GLY A 91 1.61 -14.62 10.22
N ASP A 92 0.45 -14.44 10.86
CA ASP A 92 -0.40 -13.27 10.58
C ASP A 92 0.13 -12.04 11.33
N SER A 93 0.12 -10.89 10.66
CA SER A 93 0.84 -9.71 11.15
C SER A 93 0.03 -8.42 11.07
N VAL A 94 0.10 -7.62 12.13
CA VAL A 94 -0.51 -6.28 12.19
C VAL A 94 0.51 -5.24 12.61
N ALA A 95 0.70 -4.21 11.79
CA ALA A 95 1.55 -3.06 12.12
C ALA A 95 0.74 -1.76 12.10
N THR A 96 0.83 -0.99 13.19
CA THR A 96 0.26 0.36 13.29
C THR A 96 1.36 1.38 13.59
N ILE A 97 1.53 2.35 12.70
CA ILE A 97 2.55 3.40 12.79
C ILE A 97 1.88 4.77 12.72
N LEU A 98 2.10 5.64 13.71
CA LEU A 98 1.37 6.91 13.79
C LEU A 98 2.19 8.17 13.43
N TYR A 99 3.50 8.20 13.71
CA TYR A 99 4.37 9.34 13.41
C TYR A 99 5.82 8.90 13.22
N GLY A 100 6.45 9.35 12.13
CA GLY A 100 7.86 9.07 11.82
C GLY A 100 8.05 8.38 10.47
N ASN A 101 9.28 7.99 10.14
CA ASN A 101 9.54 7.17 8.95
C ASN A 101 9.27 5.71 9.24
N SER A 102 8.80 4.97 8.23
CA SER A 102 8.63 3.54 8.41
C SER A 102 8.91 2.70 7.19
N VAL A 103 9.60 1.59 7.46
CA VAL A 103 9.84 0.52 6.49
C VAL A 103 9.25 -0.74 7.10
N SER A 104 8.27 -1.33 6.43
CA SER A 104 7.60 -2.52 6.95
C SER A 104 7.61 -3.61 5.89
N THR A 105 8.17 -4.78 6.20
CA THR A 105 8.36 -5.87 5.23
C THR A 105 7.70 -7.15 5.72
N PHE A 106 6.84 -7.74 4.89
CA PHE A 106 6.05 -8.93 5.21
C PHE A 106 6.24 -9.94 4.08
N SER A 107 6.75 -11.12 4.42
CA SER A 107 7.14 -12.12 3.41
C SER A 107 6.17 -13.29 3.26
N ASP A 108 5.41 -13.63 4.30
CA ASP A 108 4.48 -14.75 4.32
C ASP A 108 3.39 -14.49 5.39
N GLY A 109 2.15 -14.94 5.17
CA GLY A 109 1.01 -14.76 6.08
C GLY A 109 0.16 -13.51 5.80
N ASP A 110 -1.06 -13.47 6.34
CA ASP A 110 -1.97 -12.35 6.09
C ASP A 110 -1.49 -11.11 6.85
N SER A 111 -1.52 -9.95 6.19
CA SER A 111 -0.87 -8.75 6.73
C SER A 111 -1.77 -7.51 6.69
N VAL A 112 -1.84 -6.80 7.81
CA VAL A 112 -2.58 -5.52 7.93
C VAL A 112 -1.68 -4.41 8.42
N ILE A 113 -1.65 -3.32 7.67
CA ILE A 113 -0.83 -2.16 7.99
C ILE A 113 -1.68 -0.90 7.96
N ALA A 114 -1.55 -0.13 9.03
CA ALA A 114 -2.08 1.20 9.12
C ALA A 114 -0.97 2.18 9.46
N SER A 115 -0.73 3.14 8.57
CA SER A 115 0.16 4.25 8.85
C SER A 115 -0.57 5.59 8.82
N SER A 116 -0.09 6.54 9.62
CA SER A 116 -0.47 7.94 9.49
C SER A 116 0.75 8.84 9.58
N ARG A 117 0.75 9.97 8.88
CA ARG A 117 1.75 11.05 9.06
C ARG A 117 3.19 10.55 9.01
N THR A 118 3.47 9.74 7.99
CA THR A 118 4.79 9.17 7.73
C THR A 118 5.42 9.84 6.52
N ASP A 119 6.67 10.30 6.60
CA ASP A 119 7.29 10.92 5.42
C ASP A 119 7.49 9.86 4.31
N THR A 120 7.98 8.67 4.68
CA THR A 120 8.10 7.51 3.78
C THR A 120 7.43 6.28 4.36
N LEU A 121 6.61 5.61 3.55
CA LEU A 121 6.07 4.29 3.80
C LEU A 121 6.44 3.36 2.64
N GLU A 122 7.27 2.36 2.91
CA GLU A 122 7.58 1.27 1.97
C GLU A 122 7.05 -0.04 2.54
N VAL A 123 6.18 -0.69 1.77
CA VAL A 123 5.58 -1.96 2.17
C VAL A 123 5.58 -2.99 1.04
N PRO A 124 6.53 -3.92 1.04
CA PRO A 124 6.34 -5.21 0.38
C PRO A 124 5.47 -6.13 1.24
N LEU A 125 4.36 -6.54 0.63
CA LEU A 125 3.35 -7.44 1.18
C LEU A 125 3.25 -8.65 0.27
N ALA A 126 3.55 -9.82 0.82
CA ALA A 126 3.23 -11.09 0.20
C ALA A 126 1.89 -11.63 0.75
N ALA A 127 1.19 -12.45 -0.04
CA ALA A 127 -0.12 -13.01 0.31
C ALA A 127 -1.21 -11.95 0.58
N ASP A 128 -2.35 -12.36 1.14
CA ASP A 128 -3.54 -11.52 1.25
C ASP A 128 -3.29 -10.37 2.24
N SER A 129 -3.41 -9.14 1.77
CA SER A 129 -2.90 -8.00 2.52
C SER A 129 -3.77 -6.74 2.42
N VAL A 130 -3.76 -5.96 3.51
CA VAL A 130 -4.45 -4.67 3.59
C VAL A 130 -3.47 -3.59 4.04
N ALA A 131 -3.21 -2.62 3.16
CA ALA A 131 -2.41 -1.45 3.46
C ALA A 131 -3.28 -0.19 3.50
N THR A 132 -3.20 0.56 4.59
CA THR A 132 -3.86 1.86 4.73
C THR A 132 -2.84 2.93 5.14
N SER A 133 -2.86 4.06 4.43
CA SER A 133 -1.99 5.20 4.73
C SER A 133 -2.78 6.51 4.68
N SER A 134 -2.53 7.39 5.66
CA SER A 134 -3.11 8.74 5.73
C SER A 134 -2.01 9.78 5.93
N ASP A 135 -2.01 10.87 5.16
CA ASP A 135 -1.06 11.98 5.28
C ASP A 135 0.43 11.59 5.09
N GLY A 136 0.78 10.87 4.02
CA GLY A 136 2.18 10.49 3.75
C GLY A 136 2.85 11.30 2.63
N GLU A 137 4.14 11.64 2.71
CA GLU A 137 4.79 12.32 1.57
C GLU A 137 5.02 11.35 0.41
N SER A 138 5.56 10.16 0.69
CA SER A 138 5.81 9.10 -0.29
C SER A 138 5.31 7.74 0.20
N VAL A 139 4.46 7.09 -0.59
CA VAL A 139 3.91 5.76 -0.28
C VAL A 139 4.20 4.80 -1.42
N ALA A 140 4.98 3.77 -1.13
CA ALA A 140 5.26 2.66 -2.03
C ALA A 140 4.69 1.37 -1.43
N THR A 141 3.78 0.72 -2.15
CA THR A 141 3.21 -0.58 -1.77
C THR A 141 3.42 -1.58 -2.90
N ILE A 142 3.89 -2.76 -2.56
CA ILE A 142 4.04 -3.91 -3.46
C ILE A 142 3.14 -4.99 -2.86
N LEU A 143 2.18 -5.46 -3.63
CA LEU A 143 1.08 -6.31 -3.20
C LEU A 143 1.06 -7.59 -4.03
N ASP A 144 1.20 -8.74 -3.40
CA ASP A 144 0.89 -10.03 -4.03
C ASP A 144 -0.45 -10.57 -3.49
N GLY A 145 -0.97 -11.66 -4.08
CA GLY A 145 -2.21 -12.30 -3.60
C GLY A 145 -3.46 -11.43 -3.74
N ASP A 146 -4.47 -11.65 -2.88
CA ASP A 146 -5.70 -10.86 -2.84
C ASP A 146 -5.50 -9.63 -1.94
N SER A 147 -5.33 -8.46 -2.54
CA SER A 147 -4.80 -7.30 -1.83
C SER A 147 -5.66 -6.03 -1.91
N VAL A 148 -5.64 -5.24 -0.84
CA VAL A 148 -6.33 -3.94 -0.77
C VAL A 148 -5.40 -2.83 -0.29
N ALA A 149 -5.25 -1.77 -1.07
CA ALA A 149 -4.53 -0.57 -0.68
C ALA A 149 -5.45 0.66 -0.68
N THR A 150 -5.50 1.38 0.45
CA THR A 150 -6.23 2.66 0.57
C THR A 150 -5.31 3.77 1.02
N ILE A 151 -5.23 4.84 0.23
CA ILE A 151 -4.30 5.96 0.47
C ILE A 151 -5.08 7.28 0.41
N LEU A 152 -5.22 7.98 1.53
CA LEU A 152 -6.18 9.10 1.66
C LEU A 152 -5.59 10.48 1.34
N ASP A 153 -4.28 10.66 1.51
CA ASP A 153 -3.56 11.92 1.26
C ASP A 153 -2.05 11.60 1.10
N GLY A 154 -1.46 11.89 -0.05
CA GLY A 154 0.00 11.81 -0.18
C GLY A 154 0.62 12.25 -1.51
N ASN A 155 1.79 12.88 -1.49
CA ASN A 155 2.32 13.57 -2.68
C ASN A 155 2.65 12.60 -3.80
N SER A 156 3.38 11.51 -3.49
CA SER A 156 3.78 10.50 -4.48
C SER A 156 3.38 9.11 -4.03
N VAL A 157 2.56 8.45 -4.84
CA VAL A 157 2.03 7.13 -4.54
C VAL A 157 2.35 6.16 -5.67
N SER A 158 2.99 5.04 -5.33
CA SER A 158 3.19 3.91 -6.23
C SER A 158 2.67 2.63 -5.62
N THR A 159 1.73 1.98 -6.29
CA THR A 159 1.17 0.69 -5.87
C THR A 159 1.38 -0.32 -6.99
N PHE A 160 2.18 -1.36 -6.73
CA PHE A 160 2.41 -2.45 -7.67
C PHE A 160 1.67 -3.70 -7.19
N SER A 161 1.00 -4.40 -8.09
CA SER A 161 0.48 -5.73 -7.77
C SER A 161 0.58 -6.73 -8.92
N ASP A 162 0.98 -7.95 -8.58
CA ASP A 162 0.97 -9.13 -9.46
C ASP A 162 -0.25 -10.05 -9.23
N GLY A 163 -1.14 -9.72 -8.27
CA GLY A 163 -2.35 -10.47 -7.91
C GLY A 163 -3.64 -9.64 -8.01
N ASP A 164 -4.76 -10.22 -7.56
CA ASP A 164 -6.07 -9.55 -7.59
C ASP A 164 -6.08 -8.40 -6.58
N SER A 165 -6.19 -7.17 -7.07
CA SER A 165 -5.95 -5.99 -6.25
C SER A 165 -7.04 -4.94 -6.33
N VAL A 166 -7.37 -4.36 -5.18
CA VAL A 166 -8.20 -3.15 -5.08
C VAL A 166 -7.37 -2.00 -4.54
N VAL A 167 -7.09 -1.02 -5.39
CA VAL A 167 -6.37 0.20 -5.03
C VAL A 167 -7.32 1.39 -5.05
N ALA A 168 -7.39 2.11 -3.94
CA ALA A 168 -8.12 3.35 -3.80
C ALA A 168 -7.18 4.46 -3.30
N SER A 169 -7.04 5.53 -4.08
CA SER A 169 -6.25 6.69 -3.67
C SER A 169 -7.07 7.98 -3.74
N SER A 170 -6.77 8.92 -2.85
CA SER A 170 -7.34 10.26 -2.86
C SER A 170 -6.25 11.30 -2.60
N ARG A 171 -6.38 12.48 -3.22
CA ARG A 171 -5.56 13.66 -2.94
C ARG A 171 -4.05 13.39 -3.04
N THR A 172 -3.66 12.80 -4.17
CA THR A 172 -2.27 12.54 -4.50
C THR A 172 -1.79 13.41 -5.66
N ASP A 173 -0.58 13.97 -5.60
CA ASP A 173 -0.04 14.78 -6.71
C ASP A 173 0.39 13.91 -7.89
N THR A 174 1.08 12.80 -7.60
CA THR A 174 1.50 11.81 -8.58
C THR A 174 1.08 10.41 -8.14
N LEU A 175 0.41 9.68 -9.03
CA LEU A 175 -0.05 8.33 -8.78
C LEU A 175 0.39 7.37 -9.90
N GLY A 176 1.06 6.29 -9.53
CA GLY A 176 1.45 5.20 -10.42
C GLY A 176 0.89 3.86 -9.93
N VAL A 177 0.02 3.23 -10.72
CA VAL A 177 -0.65 1.98 -10.34
C VAL A 177 -0.52 0.93 -11.45
N PRO A 178 0.63 0.23 -11.52
CA PRO A 178 0.75 -1.01 -12.29
C PRO A 178 0.11 -2.18 -11.55
N LEU A 179 -0.98 -2.71 -12.09
CA LEU A 179 -1.67 -3.89 -11.58
C LEU A 179 -1.78 -4.96 -12.67
N ALA A 180 -1.55 -6.21 -12.29
CA ALA A 180 -1.88 -7.37 -13.10
C ALA A 180 -3.17 -8.05 -12.57
N ALA A 181 -3.62 -9.09 -13.28
CA ALA A 181 -4.76 -9.92 -12.91
C ALA A 181 -6.10 -9.16 -12.77
N ASP A 182 -7.01 -9.64 -11.90
CA ASP A 182 -8.37 -9.11 -11.80
C ASP A 182 -8.38 -7.90 -10.86
N SER A 183 -8.09 -6.73 -11.41
CA SER A 183 -7.71 -5.54 -10.64
C SER A 183 -8.68 -4.37 -10.76
N VAL A 184 -8.89 -3.66 -9.65
CA VAL A 184 -9.70 -2.45 -9.56
C VAL A 184 -8.87 -1.29 -9.04
N ALA A 185 -8.69 -0.26 -9.86
CA ALA A 185 -8.00 0.97 -9.49
C ALA A 185 -8.97 2.17 -9.49
N THR A 186 -9.08 2.85 -8.35
CA THR A 186 -9.86 4.08 -8.22
C THR A 186 -8.97 5.19 -7.68
N SER A 187 -9.01 6.35 -8.32
CA SER A 187 -8.19 7.48 -7.87
C SER A 187 -8.98 8.78 -7.96
N SER A 188 -9.20 9.40 -6.80
CA SER A 188 -9.78 10.74 -6.69
C SER A 188 -8.70 11.75 -6.34
N SER A 189 -7.80 11.99 -7.28
CA SER A 189 -6.73 12.99 -7.18
C SER A 189 -7.20 14.36 -7.66
N ASN A 190 -6.76 15.41 -6.99
CA ASN A 190 -6.66 16.76 -7.55
C ASN A 190 -5.24 17.02 -8.06
N GLY A 191 -4.48 15.95 -8.30
CA GLY A 191 -3.05 15.96 -8.59
C GLY A 191 -2.72 16.18 -10.06
N GLU A 192 -1.44 16.41 -10.30
CA GLU A 192 -0.92 16.76 -11.62
C GLU A 192 -0.88 15.55 -12.57
N SER A 193 -0.65 14.32 -12.09
CA SER A 193 -0.52 13.16 -12.99
C SER A 193 -0.94 11.82 -12.40
N VAL A 194 -1.69 11.05 -13.17
CA VAL A 194 -2.11 9.68 -12.85
C VAL A 194 -1.71 8.74 -13.99
N ALA A 195 -0.96 7.68 -13.67
CA ALA A 195 -0.58 6.63 -14.60
C ALA A 195 -1.08 5.28 -14.07
N THR A 196 -1.89 4.59 -14.86
CA THR A 196 -2.47 3.28 -14.54
C THR A 196 -2.08 2.29 -15.64
N PHE A 197 -1.54 1.14 -15.25
CA PHE A 197 -1.21 0.06 -16.17
C PHE A 197 -1.93 -1.19 -15.68
N LEU A 198 -2.78 -1.77 -16.51
CA LEU A 198 -3.65 -2.88 -16.18
C LEU A 198 -3.37 -4.04 -17.14
N ASP A 199 -3.24 -5.25 -16.62
CA ASP A 199 -3.20 -6.47 -17.43
C ASP A 199 -4.23 -7.45 -16.83
N GLY A 200 -5.10 -8.07 -17.64
CA GLY A 200 -6.16 -8.99 -17.17
C GLY A 200 -7.56 -8.36 -17.18
N ASP A 201 -8.48 -8.91 -16.38
CA ASP A 201 -9.86 -8.43 -16.27
C ASP A 201 -9.93 -7.24 -15.30
N SER A 202 -9.83 -6.02 -15.82
CA SER A 202 -9.52 -4.84 -15.01
C SER A 202 -10.54 -3.71 -15.09
N VAL A 203 -10.68 -2.96 -13.99
CA VAL A 203 -11.51 -1.75 -13.93
C VAL A 203 -10.69 -0.57 -13.40
N ALA A 204 -10.66 0.53 -14.14
CA ALA A 204 -10.02 1.77 -13.70
C ALA A 204 -11.00 2.95 -13.72
N THR A 205 -11.06 3.71 -12.63
CA THR A 205 -11.83 4.95 -12.53
C THR A 205 -10.99 6.11 -11.98
N PRO A 206 -10.07 6.67 -12.78
CA PRO A 206 -9.37 7.91 -12.41
C PRO A 206 -10.31 9.11 -12.59
N SER A 207 -10.49 9.92 -11.53
CA SER A 207 -11.52 10.97 -11.52
C SER A 207 -11.00 12.37 -11.78
N ALA A 208 -9.71 12.67 -11.67
CA ALA A 208 -9.15 14.00 -11.98
C ALA A 208 -7.60 14.02 -12.05
N GLY A 209 -7.07 14.79 -13.00
CA GLY A 209 -5.66 15.23 -13.06
C GLY A 209 -5.31 15.96 -14.36
N ASP A 210 -4.18 16.68 -14.39
CA ASP A 210 -3.73 17.42 -15.60
C ASP A 210 -3.36 16.43 -16.72
N LEU A 211 -2.72 15.31 -16.35
CA LEU A 211 -2.37 14.23 -17.26
C LEU A 211 -2.82 12.88 -16.69
N VAL A 212 -3.66 12.17 -17.44
CA VAL A 212 -4.08 10.80 -17.12
C VAL A 212 -3.65 9.86 -18.23
N VAL A 213 -2.88 8.83 -17.88
CA VAL A 213 -2.45 7.77 -18.80
C VAL A 213 -2.98 6.43 -18.30
N THR A 214 -3.72 5.73 -19.14
CA THR A 214 -4.16 4.35 -18.87
C THR A 214 -3.72 3.44 -19.99
N THR A 215 -3.02 2.36 -19.66
CA THR A 215 -2.76 1.26 -20.59
C THR A 215 -3.44 0.02 -20.03
N SER A 216 -4.22 -0.69 -20.86
CA SER A 216 -4.83 -1.96 -20.48
C SER A 216 -4.58 -3.04 -21.52
N LYS A 217 -4.32 -4.27 -21.07
CA LYS A 217 -4.33 -5.48 -21.91
C LYS A 217 -5.31 -6.50 -21.37
N GLY A 218 -6.19 -7.02 -22.21
CA GLY A 218 -7.25 -7.95 -21.81
C GLY A 218 -8.62 -7.27 -21.75
N ASP A 219 -9.52 -7.83 -20.94
CA ASP A 219 -10.89 -7.33 -20.83
C ASP A 219 -10.92 -6.19 -19.82
N SER A 220 -11.18 -4.97 -20.26
CA SER A 220 -10.99 -3.80 -19.38
C SER A 220 -12.10 -2.77 -19.49
N VAL A 221 -12.46 -2.18 -18.36
CA VAL A 221 -13.39 -1.04 -18.29
C VAL A 221 -12.69 0.15 -17.68
N VAL A 222 -12.57 1.23 -18.45
CA VAL A 222 -11.93 2.46 -18.00
C VAL A 222 -12.91 3.62 -18.05
N THR A 223 -13.06 4.34 -16.94
CA THR A 223 -14.02 5.44 -16.80
C THR A 223 -13.32 6.69 -16.28
N PHE A 224 -13.36 7.78 -17.05
CA PHE A 224 -12.76 9.07 -16.68
C PHE A 224 -13.86 10.08 -16.40
N SER A 225 -13.77 10.76 -15.26
CA SER A 225 -14.74 11.81 -14.90
C SER A 225 -14.29 13.19 -15.39
N ASP A 226 -13.06 13.61 -15.07
CA ASP A 226 -12.47 14.91 -15.46
C ASP A 226 -10.97 14.77 -15.77
N GLY A 227 -10.42 15.50 -16.75
CA GLY A 227 -8.96 15.60 -16.97
C GLY A 227 -8.55 16.52 -18.12
N ASP A 228 -7.45 17.27 -17.98
CA ASP A 228 -7.01 18.19 -19.04
C ASP A 228 -6.49 17.43 -20.26
N SER A 229 -5.65 16.41 -20.05
CA SER A 229 -5.12 15.54 -21.10
C SER A 229 -5.26 14.07 -20.71
N VAL A 230 -5.98 13.30 -21.54
CA VAL A 230 -6.23 11.87 -21.33
C VAL A 230 -5.62 11.08 -22.49
N ALA A 231 -4.78 10.09 -22.16
CA ALA A 231 -4.22 9.15 -23.12
C ALA A 231 -4.57 7.71 -22.68
N THR A 232 -5.28 6.97 -23.54
CA THR A 232 -5.61 5.56 -23.28
C THR A 232 -5.06 4.66 -24.38
N ILE A 233 -4.49 3.53 -23.98
CA ILE A 233 -4.07 2.45 -24.87
C ILE A 233 -4.80 1.20 -24.40
N LEU A 234 -5.63 0.63 -25.27
CA LEU A 234 -6.45 -0.54 -24.98
C LEU A 234 -6.04 -1.69 -25.93
N ASP A 235 -5.82 -2.88 -25.40
CA ASP A 235 -5.58 -4.10 -26.17
C ASP A 235 -6.54 -5.19 -25.68
N GLY A 236 -7.33 -5.82 -26.57
CA GLY A 236 -8.35 -6.81 -26.21
C GLY A 236 -9.80 -6.28 -26.17
N ASP A 237 -10.67 -6.93 -25.40
CA ASP A 237 -12.11 -6.63 -25.32
C ASP A 237 -12.36 -5.51 -24.29
N SER A 238 -12.19 -4.26 -24.70
CA SER A 238 -12.13 -3.12 -23.79
C SER A 238 -13.24 -2.07 -24.01
N ALA A 239 -13.69 -1.45 -22.93
CA ALA A 239 -14.61 -0.31 -22.96
C ALA A 239 -14.00 0.90 -22.24
N ALA A 240 -13.95 2.05 -22.92
CA ALA A 240 -13.54 3.31 -22.33
C ALA A 240 -14.67 4.35 -22.41
N THR A 241 -14.94 5.01 -21.30
CA THR A 241 -15.91 6.12 -21.22
C THR A 241 -15.23 7.36 -20.64
N ILE A 242 -15.35 8.49 -21.34
CA ILE A 242 -14.67 9.74 -21.00
C ILE A 242 -15.72 10.85 -20.88
N LEU A 243 -15.96 11.38 -19.68
CA LEU A 243 -17.07 12.31 -19.41
C LEU A 243 -16.75 13.77 -19.71
N ASP A 244 -15.57 14.25 -19.32
CA ASP A 244 -15.09 15.63 -19.51
C ASP A 244 -13.55 15.63 -19.68
N GLY A 245 -13.04 16.25 -20.76
CA GLY A 245 -11.59 16.49 -20.89
C GLY A 245 -11.14 17.27 -22.13
N ASN A 246 -10.11 18.11 -22.00
CA ASN A 246 -9.75 19.05 -23.08
C ASN A 246 -9.13 18.31 -24.28
N SER A 247 -8.16 17.41 -24.04
CA SER A 247 -7.49 16.64 -25.09
C SER A 247 -7.49 15.16 -24.80
N VAL A 248 -8.11 14.39 -25.67
CA VAL A 248 -8.28 12.95 -25.51
C VAL A 248 -7.66 12.21 -26.69
N SER A 249 -6.74 11.30 -26.39
CA SER A 249 -6.16 10.37 -27.36
C SER A 249 -6.39 8.94 -26.91
N THR A 250 -6.97 8.13 -27.79
CA THR A 250 -7.28 6.73 -27.49
C THR A 250 -6.75 5.87 -28.62
N PHE A 251 -5.95 4.86 -28.30
CA PHE A 251 -5.47 3.86 -29.24
C PHE A 251 -6.03 2.51 -28.81
N SER A 252 -6.61 1.77 -29.74
CA SER A 252 -7.17 0.45 -29.44
C SER A 252 -6.83 -0.56 -30.52
N ASP A 253 -6.24 -1.68 -30.09
CA ASP A 253 -6.06 -2.88 -30.89
C ASP A 253 -6.99 -3.98 -30.32
N GLY A 254 -8.04 -4.38 -31.07
CA GLY A 254 -9.03 -5.36 -30.60
C GLY A 254 -10.48 -4.89 -30.68
N ASP A 255 -11.40 -5.63 -30.05
CA ASP A 255 -12.84 -5.33 -30.01
C ASP A 255 -13.12 -4.29 -28.91
N SER A 256 -12.91 -3.02 -29.25
CA SER A 256 -13.04 -1.92 -28.28
C SER A 256 -14.24 -1.00 -28.52
N VAL A 257 -14.85 -0.51 -27.43
CA VAL A 257 -15.88 0.54 -27.46
C VAL A 257 -15.37 1.78 -26.71
N VAL A 258 -15.33 2.92 -27.40
CA VAL A 258 -14.90 4.20 -26.81
C VAL A 258 -16.04 5.21 -26.91
N ALA A 259 -16.47 5.75 -25.77
CA ALA A 259 -17.45 6.82 -25.70
C ALA A 259 -16.84 8.07 -25.04
N SER A 260 -17.01 9.23 -25.66
CA SER A 260 -16.62 10.51 -25.07
C SER A 260 -17.77 11.52 -25.07
N SER A 261 -17.82 12.36 -24.02
CA SER A 261 -18.64 13.55 -24.00
C SER A 261 -17.79 14.78 -23.68
N ARG A 262 -18.19 15.95 -24.20
CA ARG A 262 -17.64 17.27 -23.79
C ARG A 262 -16.10 17.36 -23.89
N THR A 263 -15.55 16.93 -25.03
CA THR A 263 -14.10 16.99 -25.31
C THR A 263 -13.76 17.99 -26.40
N ASP A 264 -12.78 18.88 -26.19
CA ASP A 264 -12.37 19.86 -27.21
C ASP A 264 -11.62 19.22 -28.39
N THR A 265 -10.81 18.19 -28.12
CA THR A 265 -10.06 17.43 -29.13
C THR A 265 -10.13 15.94 -28.84
N PHE A 266 -10.65 15.16 -29.80
CA PHE A 266 -10.79 13.69 -29.68
C PHE A 266 -10.09 12.99 -30.85
N GLY A 267 -9.05 12.21 -30.56
CA GLY A 267 -8.27 11.43 -31.53
C GLY A 267 -8.36 9.94 -31.26
N VAL A 268 -8.81 9.17 -32.25
CA VAL A 268 -9.06 7.73 -32.11
C VAL A 268 -8.57 6.94 -33.34
N PRO A 269 -7.28 6.56 -33.40
CA PRO A 269 -6.84 5.47 -34.27
C PRO A 269 -7.45 4.13 -33.79
N LEU A 270 -8.47 3.67 -34.51
CA LEU A 270 -9.24 2.44 -34.23
C LEU A 270 -8.82 1.27 -35.14
N ALA A 271 -8.76 0.06 -34.56
CA ALA A 271 -8.74 -1.19 -35.32
C ALA A 271 -10.11 -1.46 -36.00
N ALA A 272 -10.14 -2.37 -36.97
CA ALA A 272 -11.28 -2.54 -37.89
C ALA A 272 -12.63 -2.90 -37.23
N ASP A 273 -12.62 -3.50 -36.04
CA ASP A 273 -13.81 -4.02 -35.34
C ASP A 273 -14.21 -3.18 -34.11
N SER A 274 -13.65 -1.97 -33.96
CA SER A 274 -13.90 -1.07 -32.83
C SER A 274 -14.89 0.06 -33.15
N VAL A 275 -15.57 0.58 -32.12
CA VAL A 275 -16.60 1.63 -32.25
C VAL A 275 -16.23 2.83 -31.36
N ALA A 276 -16.21 4.03 -31.95
CA ALA A 276 -16.10 5.29 -31.21
C ALA A 276 -17.32 6.18 -31.41
N THR A 277 -17.80 6.78 -30.32
CA THR A 277 -18.87 7.80 -30.35
C THR A 277 -18.50 9.00 -29.51
N SER A 278 -18.73 10.20 -30.02
CA SER A 278 -18.59 11.45 -29.26
C SER A 278 -19.91 12.21 -29.26
N SER A 279 -20.27 12.82 -28.13
CA SER A 279 -21.40 13.75 -28.03
C SER A 279 -20.98 15.07 -27.38
N ASP A 280 -21.29 16.18 -28.05
CA ASP A 280 -21.10 17.54 -27.52
C ASP A 280 -22.20 17.94 -26.53
#